data_AF-A0A7V9KR69-F1
#
_entry.id   AF-A0A7V9KR69-F1
#
_cell.length_a   1.000
_cell.length_b   1.000
_cell.length_c   1.000
_cell.angle_alpha   90.00
_cell.angle_beta   90.00
_cell.angle_gamma   90.00
#
_symmetry.space_group_name_H-M   'P 1'
#
loop_
_entity.id
_entity.type
_entity.pdbx_description
1 polymer ?
#
loop_
_entity_poly.entity_id
_entity_poly.type
_entity_poly.pdbx_seq_one_letter_code
_entity_poly.pdbx_strand_id
1 'polypeptide(L)'
;AQAGVEVRASLASGEGTLGGQTNVLTDGQGRAAYADLAIVGGPGARTLQFASTSPASAVLSATVTLPSVAAASIRTAPAGPVVVGTRLVTPITWVLTDAANQPVADAPIVIAVSAGGSVESAGVSDPGGVVQLISWTVSQTAGSQFVDLEVGGAAVSRVSVGAIPDVAFRLEKTSGDGQSAPVNADLPLPLVVRVLDQYGNGVTGVTIEWRTCDGVGEYNSLTDIGGYASAFQPTGPAAGDFCAMASSSGLAGSPAQFSYSVQPGPAPVSSAPSGVLRAIPPTSARPHSRP
;
A
#
# COMPACT_ATOMS: atom_id res chain seq x y z
N ALA A 1 -14.57 67.81 -6.62
CA ALA A 1 -14.65 66.64 -7.52
C ALA A 1 -13.89 66.98 -8.80
N GLN A 2 -12.99 66.11 -9.25
CA GLN A 2 -12.19 66.30 -10.47
C GLN A 2 -12.21 65.00 -11.26
N ALA A 3 -12.53 65.07 -12.55
CA ALA A 3 -12.54 63.93 -13.47
C ALA A 3 -11.15 63.69 -14.07
N GLY A 4 -10.88 62.45 -14.50
CA GLY A 4 -9.65 62.09 -15.21
C GLY A 4 -8.40 62.03 -14.32
N VAL A 5 -8.56 62.02 -12.99
CA VAL A 5 -7.44 61.78 -12.07
C VAL A 5 -7.19 60.27 -12.02
N GLU A 6 -5.97 59.84 -12.32
CA GLU A 6 -5.57 58.43 -12.16
C GLU A 6 -5.41 58.10 -10.67
N VAL A 7 -6.18 57.11 -10.21
CA VAL A 7 -6.05 56.54 -8.87
C VAL A 7 -5.49 55.13 -9.01
N ARG A 8 -4.38 54.87 -8.32
CA ARG A 8 -3.70 53.57 -8.30
C ARG A 8 -3.93 52.87 -6.97
N ALA A 9 -4.34 51.61 -7.04
CA ALA A 9 -4.43 50.67 -5.94
C ALA A 9 -3.12 49.90 -5.80
N SER A 10 -2.59 49.82 -4.59
CA SER A 10 -1.43 48.99 -4.24
C SER A 10 -1.63 48.31 -2.89
N LEU A 11 -0.94 47.21 -2.63
CA LEU A 11 -0.88 46.64 -1.29
C LEU A 11 -0.04 47.57 -0.40
N ALA A 12 -0.61 48.00 0.72
CA ALA A 12 0.06 48.81 1.73
C ALA A 12 0.67 47.94 2.84
N SER A 13 0.04 46.79 3.12
CA SER A 13 0.56 45.79 4.05
C SER A 13 0.06 44.38 3.70
N GLY A 14 0.77 43.39 4.23
CA GLY A 14 0.49 41.96 4.02
C GLY A 14 1.10 41.41 2.74
N GLU A 15 1.25 40.09 2.71
CA GLU A 15 1.79 39.35 1.56
C GLU A 15 0.73 39.17 0.46
N GLY A 16 1.18 39.03 -0.79
CA GLY A 16 0.32 38.73 -1.94
C GLY A 16 0.48 39.72 -3.08
N THR A 17 -0.49 39.73 -3.98
CA THR A 17 -0.54 40.61 -5.15
C THR A 17 -1.95 41.13 -5.38
N LEU A 18 -2.09 42.20 -6.16
CA LEU A 18 -3.38 42.64 -6.67
C LEU A 18 -3.61 42.05 -8.06
N GLY A 19 -4.81 41.57 -8.29
CA GLY A 19 -5.33 41.19 -9.61
C GLY A 19 -6.32 42.22 -10.14
N GLY A 20 -6.69 42.07 -11.42
CA GLY A 20 -7.61 42.99 -12.11
C GLY A 20 -6.99 44.35 -12.43
N GLN A 21 -7.83 45.36 -12.68
CA GLN A 21 -7.37 46.72 -12.89
C GLN A 21 -6.95 47.37 -11.58
N THR A 22 -5.67 47.73 -11.47
CA THR A 22 -5.14 48.47 -10.32
C THR A 22 -5.12 49.98 -10.52
N ASN A 23 -5.35 50.48 -11.74
CA ASN A 23 -5.38 51.90 -12.05
C ASN A 23 -6.69 52.27 -12.74
N VAL A 24 -7.41 53.27 -12.22
CA VAL A 24 -8.69 53.74 -12.77
C VAL A 24 -8.73 55.27 -12.76
N LEU A 25 -9.37 55.87 -13.77
CA LEU A 25 -9.61 57.32 -13.83
C LEU A 25 -10.88 57.69 -13.07
N THR A 26 -10.85 58.82 -12.36
CA THR A 26 -12.05 59.36 -11.71
C THR A 26 -13.13 59.81 -12.70
N ASP A 27 -14.39 59.57 -12.36
CA ASP A 27 -15.56 60.04 -13.12
C ASP A 27 -15.81 61.55 -12.97
N GLY A 28 -16.87 62.06 -13.63
CA GLY A 28 -17.32 63.46 -13.53
C GLY A 28 -17.63 63.93 -12.10
N GLN A 29 -17.85 63.00 -11.16
CA GLN A 29 -18.11 63.25 -9.74
C GLN A 29 -16.86 63.04 -8.88
N GLY A 30 -15.70 62.75 -9.48
CA GLY A 30 -14.44 62.52 -8.79
C GLY A 30 -14.32 61.14 -8.14
N ARG A 31 -15.10 60.14 -8.57
CA ARG A 31 -15.08 58.78 -8.01
C ARG A 31 -14.26 57.85 -8.90
N ALA A 32 -13.34 57.10 -8.30
CA ALA A 32 -12.69 55.97 -8.95
C ALA A 32 -13.40 54.69 -8.49
N ALA A 33 -13.87 53.88 -9.44
CA ALA A 33 -14.56 52.62 -9.16
C ALA A 33 -13.82 51.48 -9.84
N TYR A 34 -13.40 50.50 -9.05
CA TYR A 34 -12.72 49.30 -9.53
C TYR A 34 -13.73 48.17 -9.65
N ALA A 35 -13.92 47.64 -10.87
CA ALA A 35 -14.92 46.59 -11.12
C ALA A 35 -14.39 45.18 -10.86
N ASP A 36 -13.08 44.99 -10.97
CA ASP A 36 -12.41 43.68 -10.94
C ASP A 36 -11.19 43.64 -10.01
N LEU A 37 -10.99 44.65 -9.17
CA LEU A 37 -9.86 44.70 -8.23
C LEU A 37 -9.97 43.54 -7.23
N ALA A 38 -8.98 42.65 -7.29
CA ALA A 38 -8.93 41.45 -6.45
C ALA A 38 -7.63 41.42 -5.63
N ILE A 39 -7.66 40.78 -4.47
CA ILE A 39 -6.48 40.53 -3.67
C ILE A 39 -6.15 39.04 -3.74
N VAL A 40 -4.98 38.70 -4.28
CA VAL A 40 -4.55 37.32 -4.52
C VAL A 40 -3.40 36.97 -3.58
N GLY A 41 -3.54 35.86 -2.86
CA GLY A 41 -2.50 35.32 -1.97
C GLY A 41 -3.09 34.51 -0.83
N GLY A 42 -2.24 34.03 0.08
CA GLY A 42 -2.66 33.25 1.25
C GLY A 42 -3.55 34.02 2.24
N PRO A 43 -4.11 33.33 3.25
CA PRO A 43 -4.95 33.95 4.27
C PRO A 43 -4.18 35.01 5.08
N GLY A 44 -4.89 36.00 5.61
CA GLY A 44 -4.31 37.03 6.46
C GLY A 44 -4.88 38.42 6.25
N ALA A 45 -4.56 39.31 7.19
CA ALA A 45 -4.94 40.70 7.17
C ALA A 45 -4.10 41.51 6.18
N ARG A 46 -4.75 42.39 5.42
CA ARG A 46 -4.14 43.26 4.41
C ARG A 46 -4.77 44.64 4.45
N THR A 47 -4.01 45.63 3.99
CA THR A 47 -4.54 46.96 3.70
C THR A 47 -4.14 47.38 2.30
N LEU A 48 -5.04 48.08 1.62
CA LEU A 48 -4.79 48.67 0.30
C LEU A 48 -4.49 50.16 0.45
N GLN A 49 -3.62 50.67 -0.40
CA GLN A 49 -3.41 52.10 -0.60
C GLN A 49 -4.00 52.50 -1.94
N PHE A 50 -4.78 53.59 -1.93
CA PHE A 50 -5.28 54.25 -3.13
C PHE A 50 -4.61 55.61 -3.23
N ALA A 51 -3.82 55.84 -4.27
CA ALA A 51 -3.01 57.03 -4.42
C ALA A 51 -3.14 57.70 -5.80
N SER A 52 -3.05 59.02 -5.84
CA SER A 52 -2.95 59.85 -7.04
C SER A 52 -1.71 60.74 -6.96
N THR A 53 -1.09 61.05 -8.10
CA THR A 53 0.11 61.89 -8.17
C THR A 53 -0.19 63.37 -8.40
N SER A 54 -1.31 63.68 -9.05
CA SER A 54 -1.77 65.06 -9.26
C SER A 54 -3.30 65.14 -9.26
N PRO A 55 -3.93 65.70 -8.20
CA PRO A 55 -3.30 66.14 -6.96
C PRO A 55 -2.65 64.98 -6.19
N ALA A 56 -1.57 65.25 -5.46
CA ALA A 56 -0.91 64.25 -4.62
C ALA A 56 -1.83 63.90 -3.45
N SER A 57 -2.27 62.63 -3.39
CA SER A 57 -3.12 62.12 -2.31
C SER A 57 -2.89 60.62 -2.15
N ALA A 58 -3.02 60.12 -0.92
CA ALA A 58 -2.96 58.70 -0.62
C ALA A 58 -3.88 58.39 0.57
N VAL A 59 -4.68 57.34 0.43
CA VAL A 59 -5.61 56.89 1.48
C VAL A 59 -5.44 55.38 1.65
N LEU A 60 -5.47 54.93 2.90
CA LEU A 60 -5.48 53.51 3.25
C LEU A 60 -6.91 53.00 3.38
N SER A 61 -7.14 51.77 2.94
CA SER A 61 -8.38 51.06 3.21
C SER A 61 -8.47 50.66 4.68
N ALA A 62 -9.68 50.26 5.11
CA ALA A 62 -9.80 49.41 6.28
C ALA A 62 -9.08 48.06 6.04
N THR A 63 -8.78 47.35 7.13
CA THR A 63 -8.21 46.00 7.03
C THR A 63 -9.18 45.07 6.31
N VAL A 64 -8.68 44.37 5.31
CA VAL A 64 -9.37 43.27 4.62
C VAL A 64 -8.64 41.99 4.98
N THR A 65 -9.36 41.01 5.52
CA THR A 65 -8.77 39.73 5.92
C THR A 65 -9.19 38.65 4.94
N LEU A 66 -8.22 37.99 4.30
CA LEU A 66 -8.52 36.77 3.55
C LEU A 66 -8.75 35.60 4.52
N PRO A 67 -9.85 34.85 4.37
CA PRO A 67 -10.21 33.77 5.26
C PRO A 67 -9.22 32.60 5.16
N SER A 68 -8.92 31.98 6.31
CA SER A 68 -8.15 30.74 6.39
C SER A 68 -9.08 29.53 6.49
N VAL A 69 -8.73 28.44 5.82
CA VAL A 69 -9.43 27.15 6.01
C VAL A 69 -9.20 26.65 7.43
N ALA A 70 -10.29 26.41 8.16
CA ALA A 70 -10.28 25.83 9.50
C ALA A 70 -10.68 24.34 9.48
N ALA A 71 -11.55 23.94 8.55
CA ALA A 71 -12.00 22.57 8.41
C ALA A 71 -12.23 22.19 6.94
N ALA A 72 -12.08 20.89 6.66
CA ALA A 72 -12.42 20.28 5.39
C ALA A 72 -13.35 19.08 5.63
N SER A 73 -14.56 19.13 5.10
CA SER A 73 -15.55 18.06 5.23
C SER A 73 -15.67 17.27 3.93
N ILE A 74 -15.71 15.94 4.01
CA ILE A 74 -15.87 15.07 2.85
C ILE A 74 -17.37 14.95 2.53
N ARG A 75 -17.75 15.34 1.32
CA ARG A 75 -19.12 15.20 0.81
C ARG A 75 -19.30 13.90 0.02
N THR A 76 -18.32 13.52 -0.78
CA THR A 76 -18.30 12.26 -1.53
C THR A 76 -16.91 11.67 -1.52
N ALA A 77 -16.81 10.33 -1.48
CA ALA A 77 -15.57 9.59 -1.58
C ALA A 77 -15.85 8.18 -2.12
N PRO A 78 -14.87 7.53 -2.77
CA PRO A 78 -14.97 6.11 -3.08
C PRO A 78 -15.06 5.28 -1.80
N ALA A 79 -15.73 4.13 -1.88
CA ALA A 79 -15.95 3.22 -0.77
C ALA A 79 -15.45 1.82 -1.09
N GLY A 80 -15.20 1.05 -0.02
CA GLY A 80 -14.87 -0.37 -0.11
C GLY A 80 -13.42 -0.66 -0.50
N PRO A 81 -13.05 -1.95 -0.49
CA PRO A 81 -11.81 -2.38 -1.08
C PRO A 81 -11.88 -2.31 -2.61
N VAL A 82 -10.77 -1.98 -3.24
CA VAL A 82 -10.63 -1.85 -4.68
C VAL A 82 -9.41 -2.61 -5.15
N VAL A 83 -9.42 -3.13 -6.37
CA VAL A 83 -8.26 -3.85 -6.91
C VAL A 83 -7.10 -2.87 -7.13
N VAL A 84 -5.89 -3.29 -6.82
CA VAL A 84 -4.66 -2.53 -7.11
C VAL A 84 -4.62 -2.03 -8.56
N GLY A 85 -4.07 -0.83 -8.78
CA GLY A 85 -3.98 -0.21 -10.11
C GLY A 85 -5.31 0.32 -10.66
N THR A 86 -6.44 0.15 -9.97
CA THR A 86 -7.75 0.65 -10.44
C THR A 86 -7.77 2.19 -10.46
N ARG A 87 -8.26 2.76 -11.58
CA ARG A 87 -8.62 4.18 -11.66
C ARG A 87 -10.04 4.38 -11.14
N LEU A 88 -10.16 4.93 -9.95
CA LEU A 88 -11.42 5.32 -9.33
C LEU A 88 -11.92 6.60 -9.98
N VAL A 89 -13.13 6.55 -10.52
CA VAL A 89 -13.82 7.70 -11.15
C VAL A 89 -14.96 8.25 -10.29
N THR A 90 -15.16 7.67 -9.10
CA THR A 90 -16.03 8.26 -8.08
C THR A 90 -15.32 9.49 -7.51
N PRO A 91 -15.85 10.71 -7.71
CA PRO A 91 -15.14 11.91 -7.33
C PRO A 91 -15.06 12.03 -5.81
N ILE A 92 -13.89 12.46 -5.33
CA ILE A 92 -13.76 12.92 -3.95
C ILE A 92 -14.11 14.39 -3.92
N THR A 93 -15.10 14.77 -3.12
CA THR A 93 -15.49 16.16 -2.98
C THR A 93 -15.34 16.61 -1.54
N TRP A 94 -14.62 17.71 -1.34
CA TRP A 94 -14.51 18.39 -0.05
C TRP A 94 -15.26 19.72 -0.07
N VAL A 95 -15.71 20.14 1.11
CA VAL A 95 -16.15 21.52 1.38
C VAL A 95 -15.25 22.11 2.45
N LEU A 96 -14.56 23.19 2.11
CA LEU A 96 -13.64 23.93 2.96
C LEU A 96 -14.38 25.08 3.64
N THR A 97 -14.28 25.14 4.96
CA THR A 97 -14.89 26.20 5.75
C THR A 97 -13.90 26.86 6.69
N ASP A 98 -14.13 28.13 7.00
CA ASP A 98 -13.43 28.86 8.04
C ASP A 98 -13.97 28.54 9.44
N ALA A 99 -13.43 29.20 10.48
CA ALA A 99 -13.84 28.98 11.87
C ALA A 99 -15.29 29.44 12.17
N ALA A 100 -15.90 30.22 11.27
CA ALA A 100 -17.29 30.66 11.33
C ALA A 100 -18.22 29.79 10.46
N ASN A 101 -17.73 28.65 9.97
CA ASN A 101 -18.42 27.74 9.04
C ASN A 101 -18.82 28.40 7.71
N GLN A 102 -18.11 29.44 7.28
CA GLN A 102 -18.31 30.05 5.97
C GLN A 102 -17.41 29.37 4.92
N PRO A 103 -17.88 29.20 3.67
CA PRO A 103 -17.07 28.61 2.61
C PRO A 103 -15.84 29.47 2.30
N VAL A 104 -14.69 28.81 2.11
CA VAL A 104 -13.44 29.49 1.77
C VAL A 104 -13.12 29.28 0.30
N ALA A 105 -13.31 30.32 -0.51
CA ALA A 105 -12.96 30.35 -1.93
C ALA A 105 -11.45 30.54 -2.16
N ASP A 106 -10.96 30.13 -3.32
CA ASP A 106 -9.59 30.33 -3.81
C ASP A 106 -8.50 29.82 -2.84
N ALA A 107 -8.84 28.86 -1.97
CA ALA A 107 -7.89 28.26 -1.06
C ALA A 107 -6.86 27.46 -1.87
N PRO A 108 -5.56 27.71 -1.72
CA PRO A 108 -4.53 26.92 -2.36
C PRO A 108 -4.49 25.54 -1.71
N ILE A 109 -4.72 24.51 -2.52
CA ILE A 109 -4.72 23.13 -2.05
C ILE A 109 -3.58 22.35 -2.69
N VAL A 110 -3.10 21.35 -1.97
CA VAL A 110 -2.21 20.31 -2.49
C VAL A 110 -2.88 18.97 -2.23
N ILE A 111 -2.83 18.08 -3.22
CA ILE A 111 -3.27 16.70 -3.05
C ILE A 111 -2.03 15.82 -2.94
N ALA A 112 -1.89 15.15 -1.82
CA ALA A 112 -0.89 14.11 -1.63
C ALA A 112 -1.56 12.74 -1.67
N VAL A 113 -0.92 11.75 -2.29
CA VAL A 113 -1.44 10.38 -2.37
C VAL A 113 -0.42 9.38 -1.87
N SER A 114 -0.90 8.20 -1.46
CA SER A 114 -0.02 7.08 -1.13
C SER A 114 0.94 6.74 -2.27
N ALA A 115 2.14 6.27 -1.90
CA ALA A 115 3.20 5.97 -2.86
C ALA A 115 2.72 5.03 -3.98
N GLY A 116 3.06 5.38 -5.23
CA GLY A 116 2.62 4.64 -6.42
C GLY A 116 1.19 4.93 -6.88
N GLY A 117 0.39 5.65 -6.09
CA GLY A 117 -0.89 6.21 -6.54
C GLY A 117 -0.69 7.46 -7.40
N SER A 118 -1.73 7.86 -8.14
CA SER A 118 -1.70 9.10 -8.92
C SER A 118 -3.08 9.75 -9.00
N VAL A 119 -3.07 11.08 -9.11
CA VAL A 119 -4.27 11.92 -9.22
C VAL A 119 -4.04 12.98 -10.29
N GLU A 120 -5.12 13.46 -10.88
CA GLU A 120 -5.08 14.74 -11.59
C GLU A 120 -5.12 15.86 -10.53
N SER A 121 -4.27 16.88 -10.67
CA SER A 121 -4.19 17.95 -9.67
C SER A 121 -5.51 18.70 -9.57
N ALA A 122 -6.06 18.81 -8.35
CA ALA A 122 -7.06 19.82 -8.06
C ALA A 122 -6.36 21.17 -7.86
N GLY A 123 -6.99 22.26 -8.30
CA GLY A 123 -6.40 23.61 -8.33
C GLY A 123 -6.61 24.39 -7.02
N VAL A 124 -7.66 25.21 -6.98
CA VAL A 124 -8.09 25.93 -5.79
C VAL A 124 -9.54 25.58 -5.47
N SER A 125 -10.03 25.91 -4.28
CA SER A 125 -11.47 25.80 -3.99
C SER A 125 -12.28 26.81 -4.80
N ASP A 126 -13.49 26.41 -5.19
CA ASP A 126 -14.44 27.28 -5.90
C ASP A 126 -15.08 28.33 -4.96
N PRO A 127 -15.92 29.27 -5.46
CA PRO A 127 -16.62 30.25 -4.62
C PRO A 127 -17.51 29.66 -3.51
N GLY A 128 -17.91 28.39 -3.63
CA GLY A 128 -18.65 27.65 -2.61
C GLY A 128 -17.74 26.90 -1.63
N GLY A 129 -16.42 27.09 -1.69
CA GLY A 129 -15.42 26.38 -0.91
C GLY A 129 -15.26 24.92 -1.30
N VAL A 130 -15.73 24.52 -2.48
CA VAL A 130 -15.71 23.13 -2.93
C VAL A 130 -14.40 22.81 -3.64
N VAL A 131 -13.82 21.66 -3.29
CA VAL A 131 -12.70 21.05 -4.01
C VAL A 131 -13.16 19.70 -4.54
N GLN A 132 -12.95 19.45 -5.83
CA GLN A 132 -13.29 18.16 -6.44
C GLN A 132 -12.06 17.51 -7.06
N LEU A 133 -11.82 16.28 -6.67
CA LEU A 133 -10.90 15.38 -7.32
C LEU A 133 -11.70 14.37 -8.14
N ILE A 134 -11.61 14.48 -9.46
CA ILE A 134 -12.46 13.73 -10.40
C ILE A 134 -12.04 12.26 -10.50
N SER A 135 -10.74 11.99 -10.34
CA SER A 135 -10.24 10.62 -10.38
C SER A 135 -9.00 10.41 -9.52
N TRP A 136 -8.85 9.16 -9.08
CA TRP A 136 -7.70 8.69 -8.34
C TRP A 136 -7.32 7.30 -8.81
N THR A 137 -6.09 7.13 -9.27
CA THR A 137 -5.51 5.82 -9.57
C THR A 137 -4.80 5.29 -8.34
N VAL A 138 -5.28 4.15 -7.84
CA VAL A 138 -4.71 3.46 -6.68
C VAL A 138 -3.40 2.79 -7.08
N SER A 139 -2.44 2.69 -6.16
CA SER A 139 -1.16 2.05 -6.47
C SER A 139 -1.30 0.57 -6.84
N GLN A 140 -0.22 0.02 -7.41
CA GLN A 140 -0.11 -1.41 -7.72
C GLN A 140 0.21 -2.27 -6.48
N THR A 141 0.32 -1.67 -5.29
CA THR A 141 0.66 -2.36 -4.04
C THR A 141 -0.59 -2.54 -3.18
N ALA A 142 -0.91 -3.78 -2.82
CA ALA A 142 -2.03 -4.08 -1.94
C ALA A 142 -1.80 -3.52 -0.52
N GLY A 143 -2.88 -3.13 0.15
CA GLY A 143 -2.84 -2.54 1.49
C GLY A 143 -3.59 -1.21 1.58
N SER A 144 -3.36 -0.47 2.66
CA SER A 144 -4.02 0.82 2.88
C SER A 144 -3.50 1.88 1.91
N GLN A 145 -4.40 2.56 1.21
CA GLN A 145 -4.11 3.62 0.26
C GLN A 145 -4.90 4.87 0.64
N PHE A 146 -4.34 6.05 0.38
CA PHE A 146 -4.96 7.30 0.81
C PHE A 146 -4.75 8.46 -0.16
N VAL A 147 -5.64 9.44 -0.03
CA VAL A 147 -5.57 10.79 -0.60
C VAL A 147 -5.71 11.78 0.55
N ASP A 148 -4.68 12.61 0.72
CA ASP A 148 -4.68 13.74 1.64
C ASP A 148 -4.98 15.02 0.89
N LEU A 149 -5.89 15.81 1.45
CA LEU A 149 -6.08 17.19 1.08
C LEU A 149 -5.26 18.05 2.05
N GLU A 150 -4.33 18.80 1.50
CA GLU A 150 -3.49 19.74 2.24
C GLU A 150 -3.86 21.19 1.89
N VAL A 151 -3.86 22.05 2.90
CA VAL A 151 -4.04 23.50 2.75
C VAL A 151 -2.94 24.19 3.54
N GLY A 152 -2.23 25.13 2.91
CA GLY A 152 -1.12 25.85 3.57
C GLY A 152 0.02 24.95 4.05
N GLY A 153 0.23 23.80 3.40
CA GLY A 153 1.28 22.83 3.75
C GLY A 153 0.95 21.88 4.91
N ALA A 154 -0.31 21.84 5.36
CA ALA A 154 -0.78 20.90 6.37
C ALA A 154 -1.96 20.07 5.86
N ALA A 155 -1.96 18.76 6.15
CA ALA A 155 -3.08 17.89 5.84
C ALA A 155 -4.31 18.26 6.70
N VAL A 156 -5.41 18.57 6.05
CA VAL A 156 -6.68 18.96 6.68
C VAL A 156 -7.78 17.90 6.53
N SER A 157 -7.60 16.94 5.62
CA SER A 157 -8.53 15.82 5.43
C SER A 157 -7.82 14.63 4.79
N ARG A 158 -8.26 13.41 5.11
CA ARG A 158 -7.78 12.16 4.52
C ARG A 158 -8.96 11.31 4.06
N VAL A 159 -8.88 10.80 2.83
CA VAL A 159 -9.73 9.71 2.33
C VAL A 159 -8.88 8.48 2.15
N SER A 160 -9.38 7.32 2.60
CA SER A 160 -8.65 6.05 2.50
C SER A 160 -9.50 4.96 1.86
N VAL A 161 -8.86 4.08 1.11
CA VAL A 161 -9.43 2.83 0.59
C VAL A 161 -8.47 1.67 0.87
N GLY A 162 -9.02 0.47 0.98
CA GLY A 162 -8.20 -0.74 0.97
C GLY A 162 -7.91 -1.16 -0.47
N ALA A 163 -6.64 -1.32 -0.84
CA ALA A 163 -6.27 -1.97 -2.09
C ALA A 163 -6.13 -3.48 -1.86
N ILE A 164 -6.87 -4.28 -2.61
CA ILE A 164 -6.72 -5.74 -2.64
C ILE A 164 -5.91 -6.17 -3.86
N PRO A 165 -5.19 -7.30 -3.78
CA PRO A 165 -4.49 -7.88 -4.92
C PRO A 165 -5.39 -8.05 -6.14
N ASP A 166 -4.79 -8.05 -7.32
CA ASP A 166 -5.45 -8.44 -8.56
C ASP A 166 -5.63 -9.98 -8.60
N VAL A 167 -6.22 -10.49 -9.67
CA VAL A 167 -6.41 -11.92 -9.89
C VAL A 167 -5.08 -12.67 -9.78
N ALA A 168 -5.13 -13.85 -9.17
CA ALA A 168 -3.98 -14.74 -9.05
C ALA A 168 -3.39 -15.04 -10.43
N PHE A 169 -2.06 -14.92 -10.53
CA PHE A 169 -1.33 -14.99 -11.78
C PHE A 169 -0.26 -16.09 -11.77
N ARG A 170 0.42 -16.27 -10.62
CA ARG A 170 1.56 -17.19 -10.51
C ARG A 170 1.67 -17.86 -9.15
N LEU A 171 2.23 -19.05 -9.15
CA LEU A 171 2.58 -19.86 -7.99
C LEU A 171 4.11 -19.97 -7.89
N GLU A 172 4.66 -19.68 -6.72
CA GLU A 172 6.10 -19.78 -6.45
C GLU A 172 6.40 -20.68 -5.26
N LYS A 173 7.54 -21.38 -5.29
CA LYS A 173 8.10 -22.04 -4.10
C LYS A 173 8.79 -21.01 -3.22
N THR A 174 8.50 -21.03 -1.92
CA THR A 174 9.10 -20.14 -0.92
C THR A 174 10.09 -20.90 -0.04
N SER A 175 9.75 -22.12 0.40
CA SER A 175 10.64 -22.92 1.25
C SER A 175 10.29 -24.42 1.22
N GLY A 176 11.20 -25.24 1.77
CA GLY A 176 10.96 -26.66 2.00
C GLY A 176 11.43 -27.61 0.89
N ASP A 177 12.10 -27.10 -0.14
CA ASP A 177 12.67 -27.91 -1.22
C ASP A 177 14.07 -28.43 -0.86
N GLY A 178 14.45 -29.59 -1.39
CA GLY A 178 15.79 -30.18 -1.26
C GLY A 178 16.12 -30.67 0.14
N GLN A 179 15.10 -31.05 0.93
CA GLN A 179 15.28 -31.46 2.31
C GLN A 179 15.59 -32.95 2.46
N SER A 180 16.00 -33.35 3.65
CA SER A 180 16.15 -34.77 3.99
C SER A 180 15.66 -35.09 5.39
N ALA A 181 15.10 -36.28 5.56
CA ALA A 181 14.75 -36.84 6.87
C ALA A 181 14.93 -38.36 6.86
N PRO A 182 15.10 -39.02 8.02
CA PRO A 182 15.06 -40.48 8.11
C PRO A 182 13.72 -41.05 7.64
N VAL A 183 13.69 -42.36 7.39
CA VAL A 183 12.42 -43.11 7.23
C VAL A 183 11.49 -42.91 8.44
N ASN A 184 10.18 -42.83 8.19
CA ASN A 184 9.12 -42.67 9.20
C ASN A 184 9.30 -41.44 10.12
N ALA A 185 9.70 -40.30 9.56
CA ALA A 185 9.92 -39.04 10.26
C ALA A 185 9.26 -37.87 9.50
N ASP A 186 9.27 -36.67 10.06
CA ASP A 186 8.81 -35.46 9.35
C ASP A 186 9.98 -34.75 8.66
N LEU A 187 9.73 -34.13 7.50
CA LEU A 187 10.68 -33.18 6.94
C LEU A 187 10.87 -31.99 7.89
N PRO A 188 12.11 -31.46 8.03
CA PRO A 188 12.43 -30.48 9.07
C PRO A 188 11.80 -29.08 8.84
N LEU A 189 11.48 -28.73 7.60
CA LEU A 189 10.78 -27.50 7.22
C LEU A 189 9.49 -27.83 6.47
N PRO A 190 8.42 -27.03 6.63
CA PRO A 190 7.23 -27.17 5.81
C PRO A 190 7.54 -26.84 4.34
N LEU A 191 6.79 -27.49 3.46
CA LEU A 191 6.70 -27.10 2.05
C LEU A 191 5.85 -25.83 2.00
N VAL A 192 6.37 -24.75 1.41
CA VAL A 192 5.66 -23.47 1.35
C VAL A 192 5.67 -22.96 -0.07
N VAL A 193 4.47 -22.59 -0.55
CA VAL A 193 4.27 -21.84 -1.78
C VAL A 193 3.67 -20.49 -1.49
N ARG A 194 3.82 -19.57 -2.45
CA ARG A 194 3.16 -18.26 -2.45
C ARG A 194 2.43 -18.05 -3.77
N VAL A 195 1.17 -17.63 -3.70
CA VAL A 195 0.38 -17.19 -4.85
C VAL A 195 0.44 -15.68 -4.95
N LEU A 196 0.76 -15.20 -6.14
CA LEU A 196 0.91 -13.79 -6.45
C LEU A 196 0.02 -13.36 -7.60
N ASP A 197 -0.41 -12.11 -7.56
CA ASP A 197 -0.97 -11.42 -8.72
C ASP A 197 0.14 -10.98 -9.70
N GLN A 198 -0.25 -10.32 -10.79
CA GLN A 198 0.71 -9.83 -11.81
C GLN A 198 1.65 -8.71 -11.32
N TYR A 199 1.34 -8.07 -10.19
CA TYR A 199 2.12 -6.98 -9.60
C TYR A 199 2.99 -7.46 -8.41
N GLY A 200 2.91 -8.73 -8.04
CA GLY A 200 3.67 -9.31 -6.93
C GLY A 200 2.99 -9.20 -5.56
N ASN A 201 1.69 -8.86 -5.52
CA ASN A 201 0.90 -8.89 -4.29
C ASN A 201 0.45 -10.32 -3.98
N GLY A 202 0.46 -10.70 -2.70
CA GLY A 202 0.00 -12.00 -2.26
C GLY A 202 -1.52 -12.15 -2.37
N VAL A 203 -2.01 -13.18 -3.04
CA VAL A 203 -3.45 -13.39 -3.23
C VAL A 203 -3.98 -14.38 -2.21
N THR A 204 -4.92 -13.93 -1.37
CA THR A 204 -5.54 -14.71 -0.29
C THR A 204 -6.67 -15.62 -0.77
N GLY A 205 -6.91 -16.72 -0.06
CA GLY A 205 -8.03 -17.62 -0.31
C GLY A 205 -7.91 -18.48 -1.57
N VAL A 206 -6.72 -18.55 -2.18
CA VAL A 206 -6.47 -19.44 -3.32
C VAL A 206 -6.23 -20.85 -2.82
N THR A 207 -6.98 -21.81 -3.37
CA THR A 207 -6.79 -23.23 -3.05
C THR A 207 -5.52 -23.77 -3.67
N ILE A 208 -4.70 -24.39 -2.83
CA ILE A 208 -3.52 -25.17 -3.20
C ILE A 208 -3.77 -26.64 -2.88
N GLU A 209 -3.69 -27.48 -3.91
CA GLU A 209 -3.77 -28.94 -3.81
C GLU A 209 -2.37 -29.51 -3.62
N TRP A 210 -2.17 -30.25 -2.52
CA TRP A 210 -0.93 -30.92 -2.18
C TRP A 210 -1.06 -32.41 -2.44
N ARG A 211 -0.04 -33.00 -3.06
CA ARG A 211 0.06 -34.45 -3.29
C ARG A 211 1.52 -34.86 -3.48
N THR A 212 1.84 -36.13 -3.25
CA THR A 212 3.13 -36.68 -3.72
C THR A 212 3.13 -36.81 -5.25
N CYS A 213 4.31 -36.90 -5.86
CA CYS A 213 4.44 -36.98 -7.32
C CYS A 213 3.81 -38.22 -7.95
N ASP A 214 3.76 -39.32 -7.20
CA ASP A 214 3.05 -40.55 -7.56
C ASP A 214 1.53 -40.47 -7.28
N GLY A 215 1.03 -39.33 -6.80
CA GLY A 215 -0.40 -39.04 -6.64
C GLY A 215 -0.99 -39.49 -5.29
N VAL A 216 -0.16 -39.79 -4.30
CA VAL A 216 -0.60 -40.22 -2.97
C VAL A 216 -0.78 -39.00 -2.05
N GLY A 217 -1.73 -39.09 -1.10
CA GLY A 217 -1.87 -38.11 -0.01
C GLY A 217 -2.36 -36.74 -0.46
N GLU A 218 -3.58 -36.67 -0.99
CA GLU A 218 -4.22 -35.44 -1.44
C GLU A 218 -4.83 -34.64 -0.28
N TYR A 219 -4.44 -33.37 -0.13
CA TYR A 219 -5.07 -32.42 0.79
C TYR A 219 -5.01 -30.99 0.24
N ASN A 220 -5.99 -30.16 0.60
CA ASN A 220 -6.10 -28.77 0.15
C ASN A 220 -5.85 -27.78 1.29
N SER A 221 -5.04 -26.75 1.05
CA SER A 221 -4.95 -25.58 1.91
C SER A 221 -5.27 -24.29 1.15
N LEU A 222 -5.67 -23.25 1.88
CA LEU A 222 -5.94 -21.92 1.33
C LEU A 222 -4.75 -21.00 1.61
N THR A 223 -4.46 -20.09 0.68
CA THR A 223 -3.48 -19.03 0.91
C THR A 223 -3.95 -18.01 1.95
N ASP A 224 -3.03 -17.51 2.75
CA ASP A 224 -3.26 -16.42 3.71
C ASP A 224 -3.26 -15.03 3.06
N ILE A 225 -3.37 -13.96 3.87
CA ILE A 225 -3.37 -12.57 3.39
C ILE A 225 -2.08 -12.16 2.66
N GLY A 226 -0.96 -12.86 2.92
CA GLY A 226 0.32 -12.66 2.24
C GLY A 226 0.47 -13.53 0.98
N GLY A 227 -0.54 -14.35 0.66
CA GLY A 227 -0.55 -15.30 -0.44
C GLY A 227 0.13 -16.63 -0.11
N TYR A 228 0.47 -16.92 1.14
CA TYR A 228 1.22 -18.14 1.49
C TYR A 228 0.30 -19.30 1.80
N ALA A 229 0.66 -20.48 1.31
CA ALA A 229 0.08 -21.76 1.72
C ALA A 229 1.21 -22.74 2.05
N SER A 230 0.97 -23.62 3.02
CA SER A 230 1.97 -24.59 3.47
C SER A 230 1.39 -25.99 3.67
N ALA A 231 2.28 -26.97 3.65
CA ALA A 231 2.02 -28.36 4.01
C ALA A 231 3.20 -28.96 4.78
N PHE A 232 2.91 -29.84 5.73
CA PHE A 232 3.89 -30.71 6.36
C PHE A 232 3.92 -32.04 5.62
N GLN A 233 5.13 -32.55 5.34
CA GLN A 233 5.33 -33.79 4.60
C GLN A 233 6.02 -34.83 5.49
N PRO A 234 5.29 -35.86 5.97
CA PRO A 234 5.91 -37.01 6.60
C PRO A 234 6.60 -37.89 5.54
N THR A 235 7.66 -38.59 5.96
CA THR A 235 8.36 -39.60 5.17
C THR A 235 7.80 -40.99 5.45
N GLY A 236 7.86 -41.84 4.43
CA GLY A 236 7.45 -43.24 4.55
C GLY A 236 8.58 -44.16 5.04
N PRO A 237 8.34 -45.49 5.04
CA PRO A 237 9.33 -46.48 5.44
C PRO A 237 10.42 -46.74 4.39
N ALA A 238 10.24 -46.23 3.16
CA ALA A 238 11.18 -46.43 2.06
C ALA A 238 12.21 -45.29 2.01
N ALA A 239 13.49 -45.66 1.90
CA ALA A 239 14.57 -44.72 1.63
C ALA A 239 14.70 -44.45 0.13
N GLY A 240 15.20 -43.27 -0.24
CA GLY A 240 15.37 -42.85 -1.64
C GLY A 240 14.98 -41.39 -1.87
N ASP A 241 14.91 -40.99 -3.13
CA ASP A 241 14.48 -39.65 -3.53
C ASP A 241 12.98 -39.65 -3.86
N PHE A 242 12.28 -38.66 -3.34
CA PHE A 242 10.84 -38.50 -3.47
C PHE A 242 10.51 -37.05 -3.83
N CYS A 243 9.27 -36.82 -4.24
CA CYS A 243 8.80 -35.46 -4.46
C CYS A 243 7.32 -35.27 -4.11
N ALA A 244 6.99 -34.03 -3.78
CA ALA A 244 5.65 -33.52 -3.56
C ALA A 244 5.34 -32.38 -4.54
N MET A 245 4.07 -32.15 -4.82
CA MET A 245 3.57 -31.12 -5.72
C MET A 245 2.54 -30.25 -5.01
N ALA A 246 2.63 -28.94 -5.24
CA ALA A 246 1.60 -27.97 -4.93
C ALA A 246 0.96 -27.47 -6.23
N SER A 247 -0.35 -27.65 -6.38
CA SER A 247 -1.07 -27.38 -7.62
C SER A 247 -2.20 -26.36 -7.43
N SER A 248 -2.41 -25.52 -8.42
CA SER A 248 -3.55 -24.60 -8.52
C SER A 248 -3.79 -24.28 -9.99
N SER A 249 -5.01 -24.44 -10.45
CA SER A 249 -5.32 -24.36 -11.89
C SER A 249 -5.13 -22.94 -12.44
N GLY A 250 -4.57 -22.84 -13.65
CA GLY A 250 -4.42 -21.57 -14.36
C GLY A 250 -3.27 -20.68 -13.89
N LEU A 251 -2.52 -21.06 -12.85
CA LEU A 251 -1.37 -20.27 -12.37
C LEU A 251 -0.08 -20.66 -13.09
N ALA A 252 0.68 -19.65 -13.55
CA ALA A 252 2.03 -19.87 -14.04
C ALA A 252 2.91 -20.43 -12.90
N GLY A 253 3.72 -21.46 -13.21
CA GLY A 253 4.54 -22.15 -12.20
C GLY A 253 3.82 -23.28 -11.45
N SER A 254 2.55 -23.56 -11.78
CA SER A 254 1.83 -24.73 -11.27
C SER A 254 1.92 -25.93 -12.23
N PRO A 255 2.16 -27.16 -11.74
CA PRO A 255 2.44 -27.51 -10.35
C PRO A 255 3.86 -27.13 -9.91
N ALA A 256 4.00 -26.69 -8.67
CA ALA A 256 5.30 -26.44 -8.04
C ALA A 256 5.81 -27.75 -7.39
N GLN A 257 6.90 -28.31 -7.91
CA GLN A 257 7.48 -29.57 -7.43
C GLN A 257 8.56 -29.34 -6.36
N PHE A 258 8.44 -30.02 -5.22
CA PHE A 258 9.41 -30.09 -4.14
C PHE A 258 10.08 -31.47 -4.16
N SER A 259 11.41 -31.50 -4.14
CA SER A 259 12.24 -32.69 -4.03
C SER A 259 12.71 -32.89 -2.58
N TYR A 260 12.78 -34.14 -2.11
CA TYR A 260 13.34 -34.48 -0.81
C TYR A 260 13.91 -35.91 -0.80
N SER A 261 14.89 -36.16 0.07
CA SER A 261 15.54 -37.46 0.20
C SER A 261 15.23 -38.10 1.55
N VAL A 262 14.80 -39.36 1.54
CA VAL A 262 14.55 -40.15 2.74
C VAL A 262 15.77 -41.02 3.03
N GLN A 263 16.42 -40.77 4.17
CA GLN A 263 17.61 -41.48 4.60
C GLN A 263 17.25 -42.85 5.21
N PRO A 264 18.02 -43.91 4.93
CA PRO A 264 17.82 -45.21 5.56
C PRO A 264 17.86 -45.12 7.10
N GLY A 265 17.03 -45.91 7.76
CA GLY A 265 17.11 -46.06 9.22
C GLY A 265 18.43 -46.68 9.67
N PRO A 266 18.82 -46.54 10.95
CA PRO A 266 20.01 -47.21 11.46
C PRO A 266 19.91 -48.71 11.18
N ALA A 267 20.99 -49.29 10.64
CA ALA A 267 21.06 -50.73 10.41
C ALA A 267 20.75 -51.46 11.72
N PRO A 268 19.95 -52.54 11.70
CA PRO A 268 19.71 -53.32 12.91
C PRO A 268 21.07 -53.78 13.47
N VAL A 269 21.34 -53.47 14.74
CA VAL A 269 22.52 -53.98 15.42
C VAL A 269 22.44 -55.50 15.40
N SER A 270 23.34 -56.14 14.66
CA SER A 270 23.45 -57.60 14.63
C SER A 270 23.90 -58.08 16.00
N SER A 271 22.97 -58.45 16.87
CA SER A 271 23.29 -59.21 18.08
C SER A 271 23.72 -60.60 17.65
N ALA A 272 25.03 -60.78 17.45
CA ALA A 272 25.60 -62.11 17.38
C ALA A 272 25.21 -62.85 18.67
N PRO A 273 24.63 -64.07 18.61
CA PRO A 273 24.32 -64.81 19.81
C PRO A 273 25.63 -65.09 20.55
N SER A 274 25.68 -64.70 21.84
CA SER A 274 26.80 -64.98 22.72
C SER A 274 26.92 -66.50 22.86
N GLY A 275 27.82 -67.09 22.06
CA GLY A 275 28.08 -68.52 22.06
C GLY A 275 28.69 -68.91 23.41
N VAL A 276 27.90 -69.57 24.25
CA VAL A 276 28.40 -70.28 25.44
C VAL A 276 29.35 -71.37 24.94
N LEU A 277 30.66 -71.19 25.13
CA LEU A 277 31.63 -72.27 24.98
C LEU A 277 31.29 -73.36 26.01
N ARG A 278 30.65 -74.45 25.57
CA ARG A 278 30.57 -75.69 26.37
C ARG A 278 31.96 -76.33 26.37
N ALA A 279 32.58 -76.38 27.56
CA ALA A 279 33.82 -77.13 27.78
C ALA A 279 33.60 -78.63 27.57
N ILE A 280 34.48 -79.26 26.79
CA ILE A 280 34.54 -80.71 26.56
C ILE A 280 35.39 -81.33 27.69
N PRO A 281 34.97 -82.41 28.37
CA PRO A 281 35.78 -83.05 29.41
C PRO A 281 36.94 -83.86 28.82
N PRO A 282 38.12 -83.92 29.49
CA PRO A 282 39.28 -84.63 28.98
C PRO A 282 39.17 -86.15 29.13
N THR A 283 39.48 -86.86 28.04
CA THR A 283 39.67 -88.31 27.97
C THR A 283 41.08 -88.64 28.48
N SER A 284 41.22 -89.51 29.49
CA SER A 284 42.55 -90.00 29.93
C SER A 284 42.68 -91.51 29.71
N ALA A 285 43.79 -91.87 29.09
CA ALA A 285 44.14 -93.16 28.52
C ALA A 285 44.60 -94.21 29.55
N ARG A 286 44.41 -95.47 29.18
CA ARG A 286 44.90 -96.70 29.82
C ARG A 286 46.33 -97.01 29.34
N PRO A 287 47.29 -97.33 30.22
CA PRO A 287 48.53 -98.00 29.79
C PRO A 287 48.46 -99.51 30.03
N HIS A 288 48.82 -100.26 28.99
CA HIS A 288 49.19 -101.68 29.03
C HIS A 288 50.71 -101.79 29.19
N SER A 289 51.19 -102.63 30.11
CA SER A 289 52.53 -103.21 30.06
C SER A 289 52.46 -104.68 30.53
N ARG A 290 52.83 -105.58 29.63
CA ARG A 290 53.15 -107.02 29.80
C ARG A 290 54.62 -107.18 30.26
N PRO A 291 55.15 -108.38 30.56
CA PRO A 291 54.58 -109.74 30.44
C PRO A 291 54.18 -110.40 31.75
#